data_AF-A0AAJ7E7Y3-F1
#
_entry.id   AF-A0AAJ7E7Y3-F1
#
_cell.length_a   1.000
_cell.length_b   1.000
_cell.length_c   1.000
_cell.angle_alpha   90.00
_cell.angle_beta   90.00
_cell.angle_gamma   90.00
#
_symmetry.space_group_name_H-M   'P 1'
#
loop_
_entity.id
_entity.type
_entity.pdbx_description
1 polymer ?
#
loop_
_entity_poly.entity_id
_entity_poly.type
_entity_poly.pdbx_seq_one_letter_code
_entity_poly.pdbx_strand_id
1 'polypeptide(L)'
;MATLIQSYEQQYSVLTADVTAKIGRLKVGNEENREQLSREIQANFEEANDLLEQLELEYRGAGAGSRVAAYRAELQRVKDEYRSVLSNSATYNIETEDTYDDWNVNEQRQKLLDNTERLERSGKNLNEGYRVILETEEIGAAVLQDLSVQRETIQRSRGRLRETDEQLNRSTRLMNSMIVRALQDRFALVMVLLITGALLCAALYFYVT
;
A
#
# COMPACT_ATOMS: atom_id res chain seq x y z
N MET A 1 15.76 -13.34 0.83
CA MET A 1 14.52 -12.54 0.71
C MET A 1 13.28 -13.41 0.83
N ALA A 2 13.09 -14.45 0.00
CA ALA A 2 11.94 -15.38 0.13
C ALA A 2 11.86 -16.11 1.49
N THR A 3 13.01 -16.41 2.11
CA THR A 3 13.10 -17.08 3.42
C THR A 3 12.61 -16.23 4.59
N LEU A 4 12.75 -14.90 4.52
CA LEU A 4 12.35 -13.99 5.59
C LEU A 4 10.83 -13.81 5.61
N ILE A 5 10.23 -13.63 4.42
CA ILE A 5 8.77 -13.59 4.24
C ILE A 5 8.15 -14.88 4.78
N GLN A 6 8.69 -16.05 4.41
CA GLN A 6 8.18 -17.34 4.88
C GLN A 6 8.30 -17.48 6.41
N SER A 7 9.37 -16.95 7.02
CA SER A 7 9.52 -16.97 8.47
C SER A 7 8.50 -16.08 9.19
N TYR A 8 8.17 -14.93 8.62
CA TYR A 8 7.13 -14.04 9.18
C TYR A 8 5.73 -14.59 8.97
N GLU A 9 5.43 -15.21 7.83
CA GLU A 9 4.16 -15.90 7.60
C GLU A 9 3.95 -17.05 8.59
N GLN A 10 5.01 -17.81 8.88
CA GLN A 10 4.97 -18.87 9.89
C GLN A 10 4.74 -18.31 11.30
N GLN A 11 5.46 -17.25 11.69
CA GLN A 11 5.27 -16.60 12.99
C GLN A 11 3.85 -16.04 13.15
N TYR A 12 3.34 -15.37 12.12
CA TYR A 12 1.97 -14.85 12.09
C TYR A 12 0.93 -15.98 12.23
N SER A 13 1.11 -17.11 11.55
CA SER A 13 0.21 -18.26 11.64
C SER A 13 0.20 -18.89 13.03
N VAL A 14 1.36 -18.97 13.70
CA VAL A 14 1.45 -19.51 15.07
C VAL A 14 0.77 -18.56 16.05
N LEU A 15 1.03 -17.26 15.92
CA LEU A 15 0.49 -16.24 16.80
C LEU A 15 -1.04 -16.12 16.70
N THR A 16 -1.60 -16.15 15.49
CA THR A 16 -3.05 -16.15 15.27
C THR A 16 -3.73 -17.42 15.81
N ALA A 17 -3.07 -18.58 15.70
CA ALA A 17 -3.56 -19.82 16.31
C ALA A 17 -3.57 -19.74 17.85
N ASP A 18 -2.52 -19.19 18.46
CA ASP A 18 -2.44 -18.97 19.92
C ASP A 18 -3.52 -18.00 20.42
N VAL A 19 -3.71 -16.88 19.71
CA VAL A 19 -4.80 -15.92 20.00
C VAL A 19 -6.17 -16.60 19.93
N THR A 20 -6.43 -17.37 18.88
CA THR A 20 -7.71 -18.07 18.71
C THR A 20 -7.95 -19.10 19.82
N ALA A 21 -6.92 -19.84 20.21
CA ALA A 21 -6.99 -20.80 21.32
C ALA A 21 -7.26 -20.10 22.67
N LYS A 22 -6.59 -18.96 22.93
CA LYS A 22 -6.81 -18.14 24.12
C LYS A 22 -8.22 -17.52 24.16
N ILE A 23 -8.75 -17.07 23.02
CA ILE A 23 -10.15 -16.62 22.90
C ILE A 23 -11.12 -17.77 23.22
N GLY A 24 -10.84 -18.98 22.72
CA GLY A 24 -11.62 -20.18 23.06
C GLY A 24 -11.61 -20.49 24.56
N ARG A 25 -10.46 -20.36 25.23
CA ARG A 25 -10.35 -20.49 26.69
C ARG A 25 -11.10 -19.40 27.43
N LEU A 26 -11.09 -18.16 26.92
CA LEU A 26 -11.83 -17.03 27.48
C LEU A 26 -13.35 -17.27 27.48
N LYS A 27 -13.87 -18.02 26.50
CA LYS A 27 -15.29 -18.40 26.42
C LYS A 27 -15.72 -19.39 27.51
N VAL A 28 -14.79 -20.16 28.08
CA VAL A 28 -15.10 -21.31 28.98
C VAL A 28 -14.52 -21.14 30.39
N GLY A 29 -13.52 -20.27 30.58
CA GLY A 29 -12.76 -20.14 31.83
C GLY A 29 -13.36 -19.21 32.90
N ASN A 30 -12.92 -19.41 34.15
CA ASN A 30 -13.29 -18.59 35.33
C ASN A 30 -12.77 -17.14 35.24
N GLU A 31 -13.47 -16.22 35.92
CA GLU A 31 -13.19 -14.77 35.95
C GLU A 31 -11.77 -14.38 36.37
N GLU A 32 -11.15 -15.12 37.29
CA GLU A 32 -9.82 -14.81 37.84
C GLU A 32 -8.70 -14.88 36.78
N ASN A 33 -8.83 -15.79 35.81
CA ASN A 33 -7.88 -15.91 34.69
C ASN A 33 -8.24 -14.99 33.52
N ARG A 34 -9.43 -14.38 33.53
CA ARG A 34 -9.99 -13.64 32.38
C ARG A 34 -9.21 -12.35 32.11
N GLU A 35 -8.85 -11.61 33.16
CA GLU A 35 -8.04 -10.39 33.04
C GLU A 35 -6.60 -10.66 32.61
N GLN A 36 -6.04 -11.80 33.04
CA GLN A 36 -4.71 -12.22 32.61
C GLN A 36 -4.74 -12.64 31.13
N LEU A 37 -5.69 -13.51 30.75
CA LEU A 37 -5.85 -13.91 29.35
C LEU A 37 -6.17 -12.72 28.44
N SER A 38 -6.98 -11.75 28.88
CA SER A 38 -7.27 -10.55 28.08
C SER A 38 -6.02 -9.72 27.81
N ARG A 39 -5.13 -9.57 28.81
CA ARG A 39 -3.85 -8.86 28.65
C ARG A 39 -2.92 -9.60 27.70
N GLU A 40 -2.80 -10.91 27.83
CA GLU A 40 -1.99 -11.74 26.93
C GLU A 40 -2.52 -11.72 25.49
N ILE A 41 -3.85 -11.76 25.30
CA ILE A 41 -4.48 -11.66 23.98
C ILE A 41 -4.20 -10.28 23.34
N GLN A 42 -4.27 -9.20 24.13
CA GLN A 42 -3.95 -7.85 23.64
C GLN A 42 -2.50 -7.71 23.22
N ALA A 43 -1.55 -8.21 24.04
CA ALA A 43 -0.13 -8.21 23.69
C ALA A 43 0.14 -8.99 22.40
N ASN A 44 -0.46 -10.17 22.24
CA ASN A 44 -0.33 -10.96 21.02
C ASN A 44 -0.94 -10.25 19.79
N PHE A 45 -2.00 -9.46 19.96
CA PHE A 45 -2.56 -8.67 18.86
C PHE A 45 -1.63 -7.53 18.43
N GLU A 46 -0.89 -6.92 19.37
CA GLU A 46 0.13 -5.91 19.06
C GLU A 46 1.28 -6.55 18.27
N GLU A 47 1.83 -7.66 18.77
CA GLU A 47 2.89 -8.41 18.08
C GLU A 47 2.46 -8.87 16.67
N ALA A 48 1.19 -9.28 16.50
CA ALA A 48 0.65 -9.65 15.20
C ALA A 48 0.54 -8.45 14.24
N ASN A 49 0.27 -7.23 14.75
CA ASN A 49 0.27 -6.04 13.91
C ASN A 49 1.70 -5.66 13.48
N ASP A 50 2.66 -5.74 14.40
CA ASP A 50 4.08 -5.46 14.10
C ASP A 50 4.62 -6.42 13.03
N LEU A 51 4.29 -7.71 13.13
CA LEU A 51 4.63 -8.71 12.11
C LEU A 51 3.99 -8.42 10.75
N LEU A 52 2.74 -7.93 10.73
CA LEU A 52 2.06 -7.55 9.49
C LEU A 52 2.68 -6.29 8.85
N GLU A 53 3.12 -5.33 9.66
CA GLU A 53 3.83 -4.14 9.17
C GLU A 53 5.17 -4.52 8.55
N GLN A 54 5.94 -5.40 9.20
CA GLN A 54 7.19 -5.95 8.66
C GLN A 54 6.93 -6.72 7.35
N LEU A 55 5.89 -7.55 7.30
CA LEU A 55 5.48 -8.24 6.06
C LEU A 55 5.11 -7.25 4.94
N GLU A 56 4.42 -6.15 5.25
CA GLU A 56 4.04 -5.13 4.26
C GLU A 56 5.27 -4.44 3.65
N LEU A 57 6.26 -4.11 4.48
CA LEU A 57 7.52 -3.52 4.03
C LEU A 57 8.27 -4.45 3.08
N GLU A 58 8.34 -5.75 3.39
CA GLU A 58 9.08 -6.70 2.55
C GLU A 58 8.30 -7.05 1.27
N TYR A 59 6.97 -7.07 1.32
CA TYR A 59 6.14 -7.31 0.15
C TYR A 59 6.06 -6.11 -0.81
N ARG A 60 6.26 -4.87 -0.33
CA ARG A 60 6.39 -3.67 -1.19
C ARG A 60 7.56 -3.77 -2.17
N GLY A 61 8.63 -4.49 -1.81
CA GLY A 61 9.76 -4.77 -2.71
C GLY A 61 9.50 -5.87 -3.75
N ALA A 62 8.50 -6.74 -3.52
CA ALA A 62 8.29 -7.98 -4.29
C ALA A 62 6.95 -8.06 -5.05
N GLY A 63 6.08 -7.05 -4.95
CA GLY A 63 4.84 -6.94 -5.74
C GLY A 63 3.66 -7.81 -5.27
N ALA A 64 3.64 -8.25 -4.01
CA ALA A 64 2.62 -9.17 -3.47
C ALA A 64 1.70 -8.55 -2.38
N GLY A 65 1.26 -7.31 -2.57
CA GLY A 65 0.38 -6.58 -1.65
C GLY A 65 -0.98 -7.26 -1.37
N SER A 66 -1.44 -8.19 -2.23
CA SER A 66 -2.73 -8.88 -2.05
C SER A 66 -2.77 -9.85 -0.87
N ARG A 67 -1.62 -10.40 -0.43
CA ARG A 67 -1.58 -11.39 0.67
C ARG A 67 -1.64 -10.72 2.03
N VAL A 68 -0.94 -9.60 2.19
CA VAL A 68 -0.97 -8.80 3.43
C VAL A 68 -2.39 -8.28 3.72
N ALA A 69 -3.14 -7.88 2.69
CA ALA A 69 -4.53 -7.49 2.83
C ALA A 69 -5.42 -8.62 3.37
N ALA A 70 -5.21 -9.86 2.92
CA ALA A 70 -5.95 -11.03 3.41
C ALA A 70 -5.63 -11.33 4.89
N TYR A 71 -4.35 -11.29 5.28
CA TYR A 71 -3.96 -11.46 6.68
C TYR A 71 -4.51 -10.35 7.58
N ARG A 72 -4.54 -9.09 7.09
CA ARG A 72 -5.15 -7.98 7.85
C ARG A 72 -6.65 -8.19 8.08
N ALA A 73 -7.38 -8.67 7.08
CA ALA A 73 -8.79 -8.99 7.20
C ALA A 73 -9.04 -10.12 8.23
N GLU A 74 -8.19 -11.15 8.23
CA GLU A 74 -8.30 -12.24 9.20
C GLU A 74 -7.99 -11.77 10.63
N LEU A 75 -6.95 -10.96 10.83
CA LEU A 75 -6.64 -10.39 12.14
C LEU A 75 -7.81 -9.54 12.67
N GLN A 76 -8.47 -8.79 11.80
CA GLN A 76 -9.65 -8.00 12.15
C GLN A 76 -10.82 -8.89 12.57
N ARG A 77 -11.08 -9.97 11.83
CA ARG A 77 -12.12 -10.97 12.17
C ARG A 77 -11.89 -11.55 13.57
N VAL A 78 -10.66 -11.91 13.90
CA VAL A 78 -10.29 -12.47 15.21
C VAL A 78 -10.41 -11.43 16.34
N LYS A 79 -10.06 -10.15 16.06
CA LYS A 79 -10.29 -9.03 17.00
C LYS A 79 -11.77 -8.81 17.29
N ASP A 80 -12.62 -8.89 16.27
CA ASP A 80 -14.07 -8.73 16.43
C ASP A 80 -14.68 -9.89 17.21
N GLU A 81 -14.19 -11.13 16.99
CA GLU A 81 -14.57 -12.29 17.79
C GLU A 81 -14.20 -12.12 19.28
N TYR A 82 -12.98 -11.65 19.57
CA TYR A 82 -12.55 -11.35 20.93
C TYR A 82 -13.44 -10.30 21.62
N ARG A 83 -13.79 -9.21 20.91
CA ARG A 83 -14.71 -8.19 21.43
C ARG A 83 -16.09 -8.75 21.73
N SER A 84 -16.62 -9.61 20.86
CA SER A 84 -17.91 -10.27 21.06
C SER A 84 -17.91 -11.18 22.28
N VAL A 85 -16.82 -11.90 22.54
CA VAL A 85 -16.68 -12.72 23.76
C VAL A 85 -16.68 -11.85 25.01
N LEU A 86 -15.93 -10.74 24.98
CA LEU A 86 -15.86 -9.82 26.11
C LEU A 86 -17.22 -9.19 26.45
N SER A 87 -18.01 -8.83 25.42
CA SER A 87 -19.36 -8.27 25.59
C SER A 87 -20.38 -9.32 26.02
N ASN A 88 -20.32 -10.54 25.47
CA ASN A 88 -21.24 -11.61 25.81
C ASN A 88 -21.06 -12.10 27.26
N SER A 89 -19.85 -12.06 27.82
CA SER A 89 -19.63 -12.31 29.25
C SER A 89 -20.34 -11.28 30.14
N ALA A 90 -20.46 -10.02 29.71
CA ALA A 90 -21.18 -8.98 30.46
C ALA A 90 -22.71 -9.17 30.41
N THR A 91 -23.23 -9.84 29.38
CA THR A 91 -24.66 -10.17 29.26
C THR A 91 -25.01 -11.47 29.98
N TYR A 92 -24.10 -12.45 30.02
CA TYR A 92 -24.31 -13.72 30.74
C TYR A 92 -24.34 -13.57 32.27
N ASN A 93 -23.71 -12.53 32.82
CA ASN A 93 -23.76 -12.21 34.26
C ASN A 93 -25.07 -11.51 34.68
N ILE A 94 -26.01 -11.24 33.77
CA ILE A 94 -27.33 -10.65 34.12
C ILE A 94 -28.41 -11.73 34.36
N GLU A 95 -28.17 -12.98 33.95
CA GLU A 95 -29.18 -14.06 34.03
C GLU A 95 -29.01 -15.03 35.21
N THR A 96 -28.01 -14.86 36.08
CA THR A 96 -27.76 -15.81 37.19
C THR A 96 -27.53 -15.15 38.55
N GLU A 97 -28.37 -14.20 38.93
CA GLU A 97 -28.46 -13.80 40.34
C GLU A 97 -29.92 -13.60 40.71
N ASP A 98 -30.56 -14.69 41.14
CA ASP A 98 -31.78 -14.69 41.93
C ASP A 98 -31.51 -13.96 43.26
N THR A 99 -31.50 -12.64 43.22
CA THR A 99 -31.58 -11.81 44.44
C THR A 99 -32.91 -11.09 44.39
N TYR A 100 -33.82 -11.53 45.26
CA TYR A 100 -34.96 -10.73 45.70
C TYR A 100 -34.41 -9.46 46.33
N ASP A 101 -34.34 -8.38 45.54
CA ASP A 101 -34.02 -7.06 46.06
C ASP A 101 -35.13 -6.07 45.72
N ASP A 102 -35.42 -5.26 46.73
CA ASP A 102 -36.50 -4.30 46.80
C ASP A 102 -36.52 -3.38 45.57
N TRP A 103 -37.65 -3.36 44.84
CA TRP A 103 -37.84 -2.52 43.65
C TRP A 103 -37.86 -1.05 44.08
N ASN A 104 -36.69 -0.41 44.09
CA ASN A 104 -36.58 1.01 44.37
C ASN A 104 -36.81 1.80 43.07
N VAL A 105 -38.02 2.35 42.92
CA VAL A 105 -38.47 3.13 41.74
C VAL A 105 -37.51 4.28 41.37
N ASN A 106 -36.74 4.78 42.33
CA ASN A 106 -35.73 5.81 42.11
C ASN A 106 -34.54 5.32 41.27
N GLU A 107 -34.15 4.06 41.42
CA GLU A 107 -32.99 3.49 40.71
C GLU A 107 -33.32 3.21 39.24
N GLN A 108 -34.55 2.78 38.93
CA GLN A 108 -35.04 2.70 37.56
C GLN A 108 -35.08 4.07 36.88
N ARG A 109 -35.54 5.11 37.59
CA ARG A 109 -35.57 6.48 37.05
C ARG A 109 -34.17 6.99 36.74
N GLN A 110 -33.20 6.70 37.60
CA GLN A 110 -31.80 7.08 37.40
C GLN A 110 -31.18 6.32 36.21
N LYS A 111 -31.47 5.02 36.06
CA LYS A 111 -31.05 4.22 34.90
C LYS A 111 -31.64 4.73 33.58
N LEU A 112 -32.90 5.17 33.56
CA LEU A 112 -33.54 5.75 32.37
C LEU A 112 -32.95 7.12 31.99
N LEU A 113 -32.61 7.95 32.98
CA LEU A 113 -31.94 9.23 32.76
C LEU A 113 -30.54 9.02 32.18
N ASP A 114 -29.76 8.09 32.74
CA ASP A 114 -28.43 7.73 32.21
C ASP A 114 -28.54 7.18 30.77
N ASN A 115 -29.53 6.33 30.50
CA ASN A 115 -29.77 5.85 29.13
C ASN A 115 -30.11 6.99 28.16
N THR A 116 -30.92 7.95 28.62
CA THR A 116 -31.30 9.13 27.81
C THR A 116 -30.10 10.03 27.54
N GLU A 117 -29.25 10.29 28.54
CA GLU A 117 -28.02 11.08 28.38
C GLU A 117 -27.03 10.38 27.43
N ARG A 118 -26.89 9.06 27.53
CA ARG A 118 -26.04 8.27 26.63
C ARG A 118 -26.57 8.31 25.19
N LEU A 119 -27.89 8.26 25.00
CA LEU A 119 -28.52 8.37 23.70
C LEU A 119 -28.32 9.77 23.09
N GLU A 120 -28.49 10.83 23.88
CA GLU A 120 -28.26 12.21 23.44
C GLU A 120 -26.80 12.40 23.02
N ARG A 121 -25.84 11.93 23.83
CA ARG A 121 -24.42 11.98 23.51
C ARG A 121 -24.10 11.18 22.25
N SER A 122 -24.68 9.99 22.10
CA SER A 122 -24.50 9.15 20.91
C SER A 122 -25.06 9.83 19.66
N GLY A 123 -26.25 10.44 19.75
CA GLY A 123 -26.85 11.21 18.66
C GLY A 123 -26.01 12.40 18.24
N LYS A 124 -25.45 13.15 19.20
CA LYS A 124 -24.51 14.25 18.92
C LYS A 124 -23.25 13.77 18.23
N ASN A 125 -22.63 12.69 18.71
CA ASN A 125 -21.45 12.10 18.08
C ASN A 125 -21.74 11.59 16.67
N LEU A 126 -22.93 11.03 16.44
CA LEU A 126 -23.35 10.55 15.11
C LEU A 126 -23.57 11.71 14.14
N ASN A 127 -24.16 12.82 14.59
CA ASN A 127 -24.32 14.02 13.78
C ASN A 127 -22.98 14.68 13.43
N GLU A 128 -22.06 14.76 14.40
CA GLU A 128 -20.70 15.24 14.15
C GLU A 128 -19.94 14.30 13.19
N GLY A 129 -20.08 12.98 13.35
CA GLY A 129 -19.51 11.99 12.43
C GLY A 129 -20.08 12.11 11.03
N TYR A 130 -21.38 12.35 10.89
CA TYR A 130 -22.02 12.60 9.60
C TYR A 130 -21.46 13.84 8.89
N ARG A 131 -21.24 14.94 9.63
CA ARG A 131 -20.59 16.14 9.08
C ARG A 131 -19.18 15.85 8.57
N VAL A 132 -18.38 15.11 9.35
CA VAL A 132 -17.01 14.74 8.95
C VAL A 132 -17.01 13.83 7.72
N ILE A 133 -17.97 12.92 7.59
CA ILE A 133 -18.11 12.06 6.40
C ILE A 133 -18.41 12.89 5.16
N LEU A 134 -19.30 13.88 5.24
CA LEU A 134 -19.61 14.77 4.12
C LEU A 134 -18.39 15.59 3.70
N GLU A 135 -17.64 16.15 4.66
CA GLU A 135 -16.38 16.86 4.37
C GLU A 135 -15.35 15.91 3.72
N THR A 136 -15.30 14.65 4.17
CA THR A 136 -14.41 13.63 3.61
C THR A 136 -14.84 13.22 2.20
N GLU A 137 -16.13 13.15 1.91
CA GLU A 137 -16.67 12.89 0.57
C GLU A 137 -16.28 14.01 -0.40
N GLU A 138 -16.38 15.27 0.02
CA GLU A 138 -15.95 16.42 -0.77
C GLU A 138 -14.45 16.38 -1.09
N ILE A 139 -13.61 16.10 -0.08
CA ILE A 139 -12.16 15.93 -0.27
C ILE A 139 -11.89 14.75 -1.21
N GLY A 140 -12.60 13.62 -1.03
CA GLY A 140 -12.47 12.45 -1.88
C GLY A 140 -12.81 12.75 -3.35
N ALA A 141 -13.89 13.51 -3.60
CA ALA A 141 -14.27 13.95 -4.93
C ALA A 141 -13.19 14.86 -5.55
N ALA A 142 -12.63 15.79 -4.78
CA ALA A 142 -11.54 16.66 -5.24
C ALA A 142 -10.27 15.85 -5.58
N VAL A 143 -9.92 14.84 -4.77
CA VAL A 143 -8.79 13.95 -5.04
C VAL A 143 -9.02 13.14 -6.31
N LEU A 144 -10.23 12.60 -6.53
CA LEU A 144 -10.56 11.89 -7.77
C LEU A 144 -10.46 12.79 -9.00
N GLN A 145 -10.88 14.04 -8.88
CA GLN A 145 -10.71 15.03 -9.95
C GLN A 145 -9.23 15.30 -10.23
N ASP A 146 -8.41 15.52 -9.21
CA ASP A 146 -6.97 15.76 -9.38
C ASP A 146 -6.27 14.54 -10.01
N LEU A 147 -6.58 13.32 -9.55
CA LEU A 147 -6.07 12.09 -10.15
C LEU A 147 -6.45 11.96 -11.64
N SER A 148 -7.64 12.41 -12.03
CA SER A 148 -8.06 12.42 -13.43
C SER A 148 -7.21 13.39 -14.28
N VAL A 149 -6.91 14.59 -13.74
CA VAL A 149 -6.05 15.60 -14.39
C VAL A 149 -4.61 15.12 -14.46
N GLN A 150 -4.09 14.50 -13.39
CA GLN A 150 -2.76 13.89 -13.37
C GLN A 150 -2.66 12.78 -14.43
N ARG A 151 -3.67 11.91 -14.53
CA ARG A 151 -3.72 10.86 -15.56
C ARG A 151 -3.64 11.47 -16.97
N GLU A 152 -4.42 12.51 -17.24
CA GLU A 152 -4.38 13.20 -18.53
C GLU A 152 -3.00 13.82 -18.80
N THR A 153 -2.39 14.43 -17.79
CA THR A 153 -1.04 15.00 -17.88
C THR A 153 0.01 13.95 -18.20
N ILE A 154 -0.04 12.79 -17.54
CA ILE A 154 0.84 11.65 -17.83
C ILE A 154 0.63 11.15 -19.26
N GLN A 155 -0.61 11.03 -19.71
CA GLN A 155 -0.93 10.61 -21.09
C GLN A 155 -0.38 11.59 -22.13
N ARG A 156 -0.55 12.91 -21.91
CA ARG A 156 0.04 13.95 -22.78
C ARG A 156 1.57 13.89 -22.80
N SER A 157 2.20 13.74 -21.65
CA SER A 157 3.66 13.59 -21.53
C SER A 157 4.17 12.35 -22.26
N ARG A 158 3.48 11.21 -22.15
CA ARG A 158 3.79 9.99 -22.92
C ARG A 158 3.66 10.21 -24.43
N GLY A 159 2.61 10.92 -24.88
CA GLY A 159 2.44 11.30 -26.29
C GLY A 159 3.61 12.14 -26.80
N ARG A 160 3.99 13.19 -26.06
CA ARG A 160 5.15 14.04 -26.39
C ARG A 160 6.47 13.29 -26.42
N LEU A 161 6.69 12.37 -25.47
CA LEU A 161 7.89 11.53 -25.45
C LEU A 161 7.97 10.64 -26.70
N ARG A 162 6.85 10.05 -27.13
CA ARG A 162 6.79 9.24 -28.35
C ARG A 162 7.07 10.08 -29.59
N GLU A 163 6.49 11.27 -29.69
CA GLU A 163 6.78 12.20 -30.80
C GLU A 163 8.26 12.61 -30.80
N THR A 164 8.82 12.90 -29.63
CA THR A 164 10.25 13.23 -29.48
C THR A 164 11.13 12.06 -29.91
N ASP A 165 10.76 10.82 -29.58
CA ASP A 165 11.48 9.61 -30.00
C ASP A 165 11.45 9.44 -31.53
N GLU A 166 10.31 9.71 -32.17
CA GLU A 166 10.19 9.72 -33.64
C GLU A 166 11.08 10.81 -34.28
N GLN A 167 11.11 12.01 -33.69
CA GLN A 167 11.98 13.10 -34.13
C GLN A 167 13.47 12.78 -33.94
N LEU A 168 13.83 12.15 -32.82
CA LEU A 168 15.20 11.68 -32.55
C LEU A 168 15.63 10.62 -33.56
N ASN A 169 14.77 9.65 -33.86
CA ASN A 169 15.07 8.63 -34.87
C ASN A 169 15.28 9.24 -36.26
N ARG A 170 14.44 10.21 -36.65
CA ARG A 170 14.63 10.98 -37.90
C ARG A 170 15.96 11.75 -37.88
N SER A 171 16.28 12.40 -36.77
CA SER A 171 17.53 13.16 -36.59
C SER A 171 18.77 12.25 -36.67
N THR A 172 18.73 11.07 -36.05
CA THR A 172 19.78 10.04 -36.14
C THR A 172 19.98 9.57 -37.57
N ARG A 173 18.90 9.35 -38.34
CA ARG A 173 19.00 8.99 -39.76
C ARG A 173 19.65 10.10 -40.59
N LEU A 174 19.27 11.36 -40.37
CA LEU A 174 19.87 12.50 -41.05
C LEU A 174 21.35 12.64 -40.69
N MET A 175 21.70 12.54 -39.41
CA MET A 175 23.07 12.58 -38.92
C MET A 175 23.92 11.48 -39.55
N ASN A 176 23.44 10.24 -39.59
CA ASN A 176 24.15 9.14 -40.25
C ASN A 176 24.38 9.44 -41.74
N SER A 177 23.42 10.04 -42.43
CA SER A 177 23.60 10.44 -43.83
C SER A 177 24.66 11.54 -44.01
N MET A 178 24.73 12.50 -43.07
CA MET A 178 25.77 13.53 -43.07
C MET A 178 27.16 12.95 -42.80
N ILE A 179 27.28 12.00 -41.87
CA ILE A 179 28.53 11.31 -41.56
C ILE A 179 29.05 10.55 -42.78
N VAL A 180 28.17 9.82 -43.47
CA VAL A 180 28.56 9.08 -44.68
C VAL A 180 29.02 10.02 -45.79
N ARG A 181 28.31 11.12 -46.03
CA ARG A 181 28.71 12.14 -47.03
C ARG A 181 30.05 12.78 -46.68
N ALA A 182 30.25 13.15 -45.41
CA ALA A 182 31.51 13.73 -44.96
C ALA A 182 32.70 12.76 -45.13
N LEU A 183 32.46 11.46 -44.93
CA LEU A 183 33.48 10.43 -45.15
C LEU A 183 33.77 10.23 -46.64
N GLN A 184 32.74 10.24 -47.49
CA GLN A 184 32.88 10.20 -48.95
C GLN A 184 33.68 11.39 -49.48
N ASP A 185 33.38 12.61 -49.01
CA ASP A 185 34.10 13.83 -49.40
C ASP A 185 35.58 13.75 -49.01
N ARG A 186 35.89 13.28 -47.80
CA ARG A 186 37.27 13.06 -47.35
C ARG A 186 37.99 12.03 -48.22
N PHE A 187 37.35 10.91 -48.53
CA PHE A 187 37.94 9.88 -49.38
C PHE A 187 38.20 10.37 -50.81
N ALA A 188 37.26 11.13 -51.38
CA ALA A 188 37.41 11.74 -52.69
C ALA A 188 38.62 12.71 -52.74
N LEU A 189 38.80 13.53 -51.71
CA LEU A 189 39.95 14.44 -51.59
C LEU A 189 41.28 13.67 -51.57
N VAL A 190 41.38 12.62 -50.76
CA VAL A 190 42.58 11.77 -50.68
C VAL A 190 42.88 11.11 -52.03
N MET A 191 41.87 10.59 -52.73
CA MET A 191 42.03 10.00 -54.07
C MET A 191 42.56 11.01 -55.09
N VAL A 192 42.01 12.23 -55.13
CA VAL A 192 42.49 13.29 -56.04
C VAL A 192 43.94 13.69 -55.76
N LEU A 193 44.31 13.78 -54.48
CA LEU A 193 45.68 14.10 -54.07
C LEU A 193 46.67 13.01 -54.49
N LEU A 194 46.31 11.72 -54.34
CA LEU A 194 47.14 10.60 -54.79
C LEU A 194 47.33 10.59 -56.31
N ILE A 195 46.25 10.83 -57.08
CA ILE A 195 46.32 10.85 -58.55
C ILE A 195 47.21 12.00 -59.03
N THR A 196 47.02 13.21 -58.49
CA THR A 196 47.83 14.37 -58.87
C THR A 196 49.30 14.20 -58.47
N GLY A 197 49.58 13.62 -57.31
CA GLY A 197 50.94 13.24 -56.90
C GLY A 197 51.59 12.21 -57.82
N ALA A 198 50.86 11.16 -58.21
CA ALA A 198 51.36 10.15 -59.14
C ALA A 198 51.69 10.72 -60.52
N LEU A 199 50.83 11.61 -61.04
CA LEU A 199 51.08 12.31 -62.31
C LEU A 199 52.31 13.21 -62.25
N LEU A 200 52.52 13.94 -61.15
CA LEU A 200 53.73 14.74 -60.95
C LEU A 200 54.99 13.88 -60.90
N CYS A 201 54.95 12.76 -60.17
CA CYS A 201 56.07 11.81 -60.14
C CYS A 201 56.39 11.25 -61.53
N ALA A 202 55.36 10.87 -62.30
CA ALA A 202 55.55 10.40 -63.67
C ALA A 202 56.14 11.48 -64.58
N ALA A 203 55.65 12.72 -64.50
CA ALA A 203 56.19 13.84 -65.27
C ALA A 203 57.66 14.13 -64.94
N LEU A 204 58.03 14.09 -63.65
CA LEU A 204 59.43 14.24 -63.23
C LEU A 204 60.31 13.10 -63.72
N TYR A 205 59.83 11.86 -63.69
CA TYR A 205 60.56 10.70 -64.21
C TYR A 205 60.86 10.85 -65.71
N PHE A 206 59.87 11.26 -66.51
CA PHE A 206 60.03 11.55 -67.94
C PHE A 206 60.87 12.79 -68.24
N TYR A 207 60.96 13.75 -67.31
CA TYR A 207 61.79 14.93 -67.49
C TYR A 207 63.27 14.68 -67.17
N VAL A 208 63.54 13.85 -66.17
CA VAL A 208 64.90 13.49 -65.74
C VAL A 208 65.54 12.43 -66.64
N THR A 209 64.74 11.53 -67.20
CA THR A 209 65.17 10.48 -68.14
C THR A 209 65.22 11.01 -69.56
#